data_AF-A0AAD2G1N8-F1
#
_entry.id   AF-A0AAD2G1N8-F1
#
_cell.length_a   1.000
_cell.length_b   1.000
_cell.length_c   1.000
_cell.angle_alpha   90.00
_cell.angle_beta   90.00
_cell.angle_gamma   90.00
#
_symmetry.space_group_name_H-M   'P 1'
#
loop_
_entity.id
_entity.type
_entity.pdbx_description
1 polymer ?
#
loop_
_entity_poly.entity_id
_entity_poly.type
_entity_poly.pdbx_seq_one_letter_code
_entity_poly.pdbx_strand_id
1 'polypeptide(L)'
;MMTSVTSAIAHKFCGGSSRRLIAGWWYSILAMTGILALMSCVVMGSRSFAEAFVSFWSAAMLLGLSIGGTMIMRKFHNSMAVGFFMGGVLAMAQMFFFLSLIYTGYKFDEGKDGFSGAQEGFMSLLCLVECILLGSFAAILGAHRSDLMDKSDPNTPGEYNTPYVQS
;
A
#
# COMPACT_ATOMS: atom_id res chain seq x y z
N MET A 1 -12.72 -12.71 -10.35
CA MET A 1 -12.22 -13.57 -9.25
C MET A 1 -11.61 -12.77 -8.10
N MET A 2 -10.67 -11.83 -8.31
CA MET A 2 -10.15 -10.97 -7.23
C MET A 2 -11.26 -10.17 -6.52
N THR A 3 -12.27 -9.68 -7.26
CA THR A 3 -13.41 -8.95 -6.71
C THR A 3 -14.24 -9.77 -5.71
N SER A 4 -14.34 -11.08 -5.91
CA SER A 4 -15.09 -12.01 -5.04
C SER A 4 -14.36 -12.30 -3.74
N VAL A 5 -13.02 -12.30 -3.77
CA VAL A 5 -12.18 -12.47 -2.58
C VAL A 5 -12.24 -11.19 -1.73
N THR A 6 -12.16 -10.02 -2.37
CA THR A 6 -12.28 -8.73 -1.69
C THR A 6 -13.67 -8.53 -1.09
N SER A 7 -14.75 -8.96 -1.77
CA SER A 7 -16.11 -8.86 -1.23
C SER A 7 -16.34 -9.82 -0.05
N ALA A 8 -15.77 -11.03 -0.08
CA ALA A 8 -15.84 -11.98 1.03
C ALA A 8 -15.09 -11.48 2.28
N ILE A 9 -13.91 -10.86 2.09
CA ILE A 9 -13.13 -10.25 3.18
C ILE A 9 -13.83 -9.00 3.71
N ALA A 10 -14.41 -8.18 2.82
CA ALA A 10 -15.16 -6.99 3.21
C ALA A 10 -16.44 -7.29 4.00
N HIS A 11 -17.12 -8.38 3.68
CA HIS A 11 -18.30 -8.83 4.41
C HIS A 11 -17.96 -9.31 5.82
N LYS A 12 -16.78 -9.91 6.04
CA LYS A 12 -16.33 -10.35 7.37
C LYS A 12 -15.76 -9.22 8.25
N PHE A 13 -15.12 -8.19 7.67
CA PHE A 13 -14.42 -7.17 8.46
C PHE A 13 -15.12 -5.80 8.54
N CYS A 14 -16.05 -5.44 7.64
CA CYS A 14 -16.52 -4.04 7.54
C CYS A 14 -18.01 -3.84 7.21
N GLY A 15 -18.85 -4.88 7.28
CA GLY A 15 -20.31 -4.72 7.23
C GLY A 15 -20.85 -4.02 5.97
N GLY A 16 -20.11 -4.05 4.85
CA GLY A 16 -20.57 -3.57 3.54
C GLY A 16 -20.02 -2.21 3.07
N SER A 17 -19.18 -1.49 3.83
CA SER A 17 -18.63 -0.19 3.39
C SER A 17 -17.20 -0.27 2.83
N SER A 18 -17.05 -0.26 1.51
CA SER A 18 -15.74 -0.29 0.80
C SER A 18 -14.78 0.83 1.24
N ARG A 19 -15.29 2.01 1.62
CA ARG A 19 -14.47 3.13 2.10
C ARG A 19 -13.78 2.84 3.43
N ARG A 20 -14.47 2.17 4.36
CA ARG A 20 -13.88 1.79 5.66
C ARG A 20 -12.85 0.70 5.49
N LEU A 21 -13.05 -0.20 4.52
CA LEU A 21 -12.08 -1.24 4.16
C LEU A 21 -10.77 -0.62 3.64
N ILE A 22 -10.87 0.29 2.68
CA ILE A 22 -9.72 0.97 2.09
C ILE A 22 -8.96 1.78 3.15
N ALA A 23 -9.69 2.49 4.02
CA ALA A 23 -9.08 3.24 5.12
C ALA A 23 -8.38 2.30 6.14
N GLY A 24 -9.04 1.22 6.56
CA GLY A 24 -8.44 0.23 7.46
C GLY A 24 -7.20 -0.43 6.86
N TRP A 25 -7.24 -0.75 5.57
CA TRP A 25 -6.08 -1.31 4.86
C TRP A 25 -4.94 -0.31 4.79
N TRP A 26 -5.23 0.96 4.50
CA TRP A 26 -4.23 2.03 4.49
C TRP A 26 -3.57 2.22 5.86
N TYR A 27 -4.33 2.18 6.95
CA TYR A 27 -3.75 2.25 8.30
C TYR A 27 -2.87 1.03 8.62
N SER A 28 -3.20 -0.15 8.10
CA SER A 28 -2.36 -1.34 8.21
C SER A 28 -1.00 -1.15 7.52
N ILE A 29 -1.01 -0.58 6.30
CA ILE A 29 0.20 -0.24 5.54
C ILE A 29 1.03 0.79 6.31
N LEU A 30 0.40 1.85 6.83
CA LEU A 30 1.09 2.88 7.64
C LEU A 30 1.71 2.31 8.91
N ALA A 31 1.02 1.40 9.59
CA ALA A 31 1.54 0.76 10.80
C ALA A 31 2.77 -0.10 10.48
N MET A 32 2.70 -0.92 9.43
CA MET A 32 3.82 -1.76 8.99
C MET A 32 5.02 -0.94 8.53
N THR A 33 4.78 0.15 7.79
CA THR A 33 5.85 1.08 7.39
C THR A 33 6.46 1.85 8.55
N GLY A 34 5.67 2.18 9.58
CA GLY A 34 6.20 2.72 10.84
C GLY A 34 7.19 1.76 11.51
N ILE A 35 6.86 0.47 11.57
CA ILE A 35 7.73 -0.57 12.16
C ILE A 35 9.01 -0.74 11.32
N LEU A 36 8.88 -0.80 9.99
CA LEU A 36 10.02 -0.86 9.07
C LEU A 36 10.94 0.36 9.21
N ALA A 37 10.38 1.57 9.31
CA ALA A 37 11.15 2.80 9.51
C ALA A 37 11.91 2.79 10.85
N LEU A 38 11.29 2.31 11.93
CA LEU A 38 11.95 2.16 13.23
C LEU A 38 13.13 1.16 13.15
N MET A 39 12.93 0.01 12.50
CA MET A 39 14.00 -0.97 12.28
C MET A 39 15.14 -0.39 11.41
N SER A 40 14.78 0.36 10.38
CA SER A 40 15.72 1.10 9.53
C SER A 40 16.56 2.13 10.30
N CYS A 41 15.97 2.85 11.26
CA CYS A 41 16.70 3.77 12.14
C CYS A 41 17.68 3.04 13.07
N VAL A 42 17.28 1.87 13.60
CA VAL A 42 18.16 1.03 14.43
C VAL A 42 19.35 0.53 13.61
N VAL A 43 19.11 0.05 12.39
CA VAL A 43 20.15 -0.46 11.49
C VAL A 43 21.13 0.65 11.06
N MET A 44 20.63 1.85 10.78
CA MET A 44 21.43 2.99 10.29
C MET A 44 22.56 3.38 11.25
N GLY A 45 22.39 3.15 12.56
CA GLY A 45 23.43 3.43 13.56
C GLY A 45 24.60 2.43 13.57
N SER A 46 24.49 1.32 12.85
CA SER A 46 25.36 0.14 13.01
C SER A 46 25.94 -0.41 11.71
N ARG A 47 25.60 0.15 10.54
CA ARG A 47 25.87 -0.44 9.22
C ARG A 47 26.61 0.51 8.24
N SER A 48 26.99 -0.04 7.08
CA SER A 48 27.81 0.65 6.07
C SER A 48 27.05 1.81 5.39
N PHE A 49 27.79 2.77 4.82
CA PHE A 49 27.23 3.98 4.17
C PHE A 49 26.18 3.65 3.10
N ALA A 50 26.39 2.59 2.31
CA ALA A 50 25.46 2.19 1.27
C ALA A 50 24.10 1.73 1.84
N GLU A 51 24.12 1.01 2.96
CA GLU A 51 22.90 0.51 3.61
C GLU A 51 22.17 1.65 4.34
N ALA A 52 22.92 2.58 4.93
CA ALA A 52 22.36 3.80 5.51
C ALA A 52 21.65 4.64 4.43
N PHE A 53 22.23 4.78 3.24
CA PHE A 53 21.60 5.50 2.13
C PHE A 53 20.33 4.83 1.64
N VAL A 54 20.33 3.50 1.43
CA VAL A 54 19.13 2.76 1.03
C VAL A 54 18.04 2.89 2.11
N SER A 55 18.41 2.76 3.38
CA SER A 55 17.49 2.91 4.52
C SER A 55 16.88 4.32 4.57
N PHE A 56 17.69 5.36 4.44
CA PHE A 56 17.23 6.75 4.39
C PHE A 56 16.33 7.01 3.18
N TRP A 57 16.71 6.51 2.00
CA TRP A 57 15.95 6.66 0.76
C TRP A 57 14.59 5.97 0.85
N SER A 58 14.55 4.75 1.39
CA SER A 58 13.30 4.03 1.65
C SER A 58 12.42 4.80 2.63
N ALA A 59 12.97 5.34 3.73
CA ALA A 59 12.21 6.17 4.67
C ALA A 59 11.65 7.44 4.01
N ALA A 60 12.42 8.12 3.17
CA ALA A 60 11.98 9.30 2.44
C ALA A 60 10.81 9.00 1.48
N MET A 61 10.90 7.89 0.74
CA MET A 61 9.84 7.45 -0.16
C MET A 61 8.57 7.01 0.60
N LEU A 62 8.70 6.41 1.77
CA LEU A 62 7.58 6.06 2.66
C LEU A 62 6.87 7.29 3.23
N LEU A 63 7.62 8.35 3.55
CA LEU A 63 7.02 9.63 3.92
C LEU A 63 6.26 10.26 2.76
N GLY A 64 6.83 10.24 1.55
CA GLY A 64 6.15 10.68 0.34
C GLY A 64 4.86 9.91 0.09
N LEU A 65 4.88 8.59 0.27
CA LEU A 65 3.70 7.73 0.16
C LEU A 65 2.64 8.07 1.23
N SER A 66 3.07 8.29 2.48
CA SER A 66 2.19 8.66 3.60
C SER A 66 1.47 9.98 3.33
N ILE A 67 2.20 11.00 2.89
CA ILE A 67 1.63 12.30 2.54
C ILE A 67 0.70 12.16 1.33
N GLY A 68 1.16 11.48 0.26
CA GLY A 68 0.39 11.25 -0.95
C GLY A 68 -0.94 10.53 -0.70
N GLY A 69 -0.92 9.44 0.05
CA GLY A 69 -2.13 8.69 0.38
C GLY A 69 -3.08 9.45 1.29
N THR A 70 -2.55 10.26 2.22
CA THR A 70 -3.38 11.15 3.06
C THR A 70 -4.02 12.26 2.24
N MET A 71 -3.33 12.81 1.24
CA MET A 71 -3.91 13.80 0.32
C MET A 71 -4.99 13.20 -0.58
N ILE A 72 -4.84 11.94 -0.99
CA ILE A 72 -5.84 11.22 -1.81
C ILE A 72 -7.12 10.94 -1.06
N MET A 73 -7.04 10.63 0.22
CA MET A 73 -8.24 10.50 1.05
C MET A 73 -8.99 11.82 1.25
N ARG A 74 -8.33 12.99 1.10
CA ARG A 74 -8.95 14.29 1.36
C ARG A 74 -9.35 15.08 0.12
N LYS A 75 -8.73 14.91 -1.05
CA LYS A 75 -8.77 15.98 -2.07
C LYS A 75 -8.94 15.63 -3.56
N PHE A 76 -8.97 14.38 -4.02
CA PHE A 76 -8.98 14.13 -5.47
C PHE A 76 -10.32 13.65 -6.05
N HIS A 77 -11.01 14.59 -6.71
CA HIS A 77 -11.95 14.35 -7.82
C HIS A 77 -11.22 14.18 -9.18
N ASN A 78 -9.89 14.14 -9.20
CA ASN A 78 -9.11 14.15 -10.45
C ASN A 78 -8.51 12.76 -10.76
N SER A 79 -9.09 12.06 -11.75
CA SER A 79 -8.73 10.68 -12.14
C SER A 79 -7.27 10.47 -12.52
N MET A 80 -6.58 11.49 -13.02
CA MET A 80 -5.16 11.40 -13.40
C MET A 80 -4.24 11.26 -12.17
N ALA A 81 -4.54 11.97 -11.08
CA ALA A 81 -3.73 11.93 -9.85
C ALA A 81 -3.79 10.56 -9.16
N VAL A 82 -4.97 9.90 -9.20
CA VAL A 82 -5.15 8.54 -8.69
C VAL A 82 -4.30 7.53 -9.48
N GLY A 83 -4.24 7.67 -10.81
CA GLY A 83 -3.40 6.84 -11.66
C GLY A 83 -1.90 6.98 -11.35
N PHE A 84 -1.42 8.22 -11.18
CA PHE A 84 -0.03 8.48 -10.80
C PHE A 84 0.31 7.89 -9.42
N PHE A 85 -0.60 8.00 -8.46
CA PHE A 85 -0.42 7.40 -7.15
C PHE A 85 -0.41 5.87 -7.20
N MET A 86 -1.31 5.25 -7.95
CA MET A 86 -1.31 3.80 -8.16
C MET A 86 0.02 3.32 -8.76
N GLY A 87 0.55 4.04 -9.76
CA GLY A 87 1.87 3.78 -10.33
C GLY A 87 2.99 3.94 -9.30
N GLY A 88 2.94 4.98 -8.46
CA GLY A 88 3.88 5.18 -7.36
C GLY A 88 3.86 4.06 -6.34
N VAL A 89 2.68 3.61 -5.90
CA VAL A 89 2.52 2.48 -4.98
C VAL A 89 3.09 1.19 -5.59
N LEU A 90 2.87 0.94 -6.88
CA LEU A 90 3.41 -0.24 -7.57
C LEU A 90 4.94 -0.18 -7.72
N ALA A 91 5.50 0.97 -8.08
CA ALA A 91 6.95 1.16 -8.15
C ALA A 91 7.60 0.96 -6.76
N MET A 92 6.92 1.40 -5.71
CA MET A 92 7.35 1.18 -4.32
C MET A 92 7.26 -0.29 -3.92
N ALA A 93 6.19 -1.00 -4.29
CA ALA A 93 6.09 -2.45 -4.07
C ALA A 93 7.24 -3.19 -4.77
N GLN A 94 7.56 -2.83 -6.02
CA GLN A 94 8.69 -3.40 -6.75
C GLN A 94 10.04 -3.12 -6.08
N MET A 95 10.26 -1.91 -5.57
CA MET A 95 11.45 -1.57 -4.78
C MET A 95 11.58 -2.47 -3.55
N PHE A 96 10.51 -2.63 -2.74
CA PHE A 96 10.55 -3.48 -1.55
C PHE A 96 10.75 -4.96 -1.87
N PHE A 97 10.27 -5.43 -3.02
CA PHE A 97 10.56 -6.78 -3.50
C PHE A 97 12.05 -7.00 -3.77
N PHE A 98 12.71 -6.06 -4.44
CA PHE A 98 14.16 -6.13 -4.65
C PHE A 98 14.93 -6.05 -3.33
N LEU A 99 14.53 -5.18 -2.39
CA LEU A 99 15.14 -5.12 -1.06
C LEU A 99 15.01 -6.45 -0.31
N SER A 100 13.85 -7.10 -0.36
CA SER A 100 13.65 -8.44 0.23
C SER A 100 14.61 -9.48 -0.36
N LEU A 101 14.82 -9.46 -1.68
CA LEU A 101 15.80 -10.35 -2.33
C LEU A 101 17.23 -10.05 -1.88
N ILE A 102 17.60 -8.78 -1.78
CA ILE A 102 18.92 -8.35 -1.31
C ILE A 102 19.16 -8.84 0.13
N TYR A 103 18.24 -8.60 1.06
CA TYR A 103 18.38 -9.07 2.44
C TYR A 103 18.40 -10.60 2.55
N THR A 104 17.67 -11.30 1.69
CA THR A 104 17.73 -12.76 1.61
C THR A 104 19.09 -13.25 1.13
N GLY A 105 19.71 -12.54 0.17
CA GLY A 105 21.07 -12.78 -0.28
C GLY A 105 22.10 -12.57 0.83
N TYR A 106 22.00 -11.46 1.56
CA TYR A 106 22.86 -11.18 2.72
C TYR A 106 22.76 -12.28 3.78
N LYS A 107 21.55 -12.71 4.12
CA LYS A 107 21.34 -13.81 5.08
C LYS A 107 22.02 -15.11 4.64
N PHE A 108 22.03 -15.40 3.35
CA PHE A 108 22.66 -16.60 2.81
C PHE A 108 24.19 -16.53 2.88
N ASP A 109 24.75 -15.34 2.67
CA ASP A 109 26.19 -15.07 2.75
C ASP A 109 26.68 -15.11 4.21
N GLU A 110 25.98 -14.43 5.14
CA GLU A 110 26.30 -14.43 6.58
C GLU A 110 26.15 -15.83 7.21
N GLY A 111 25.22 -16.64 6.68
CA GLY A 111 25.06 -18.04 7.09
C GLY A 111 26.26 -18.93 6.72
N LYS A 112 27.05 -18.56 5.70
CA LYS A 112 28.31 -19.25 5.37
C LYS A 112 29.46 -18.83 6.29
N ASP A 113 29.42 -17.60 6.81
CA ASP A 113 30.43 -17.05 7.70
C ASP A 113 30.17 -17.31 9.20
N GLY A 114 29.04 -17.96 9.53
CA GLY A 114 28.73 -18.42 10.90
C GLY A 114 28.15 -17.35 11.83
N PHE A 115 27.72 -16.20 11.30
CA PHE A 115 27.08 -15.13 12.07
C PHE A 115 25.55 -15.29 12.12
N SER A 116 24.92 -14.70 13.15
CA SER A 116 23.48 -14.78 13.39
C SER A 116 22.69 -13.85 12.46
N GLY A 117 22.35 -14.32 11.26
CA GLY A 117 21.56 -13.61 10.24
C GLY A 117 20.04 -13.45 10.53
N ALA A 118 19.64 -13.44 11.80
CA ALA A 118 18.22 -13.44 12.18
C ALA A 118 17.52 -12.10 11.87
N GLN A 119 18.26 -11.00 11.98
CA GLN A 119 17.73 -9.64 11.78
C GLN A 119 17.43 -9.37 10.30
N GLU A 120 18.30 -9.82 9.41
CA GLU A 120 18.20 -9.73 7.96
C GLU A 120 17.05 -10.62 7.46
N GLY A 121 16.88 -11.78 8.08
CA GLY A 121 15.74 -12.66 7.84
C GLY A 121 14.40 -12.02 8.20
N PHE A 122 14.32 -11.36 9.36
CA PHE A 122 13.10 -10.67 9.78
C PHE A 122 12.80 -9.45 8.90
N MET A 123 13.83 -8.65 8.57
CA MET A 123 13.71 -7.48 7.69
C MET A 123 13.25 -7.89 6.28
N SER A 124 13.82 -8.96 5.73
CA SER A 124 13.41 -9.51 4.42
C SER A 124 11.94 -9.91 4.41
N LEU A 125 11.47 -10.58 5.47
CA LEU A 125 10.07 -10.98 5.61
C LEU A 125 9.14 -9.77 5.68
N LEU A 126 9.49 -8.76 6.49
CA LEU A 126 8.70 -7.53 6.59
C LEU A 126 8.61 -6.80 5.25
N CYS A 127 9.71 -6.68 4.50
CA CYS A 127 9.71 -6.09 3.16
C CYS A 127 8.84 -6.89 2.16
N LEU A 128 8.83 -8.22 2.26
CA LEU A 128 8.01 -9.08 1.42
C LEU A 128 6.52 -8.87 1.73
N VAL A 129 6.15 -8.88 3.01
CA VAL A 129 4.78 -8.62 3.46
C VAL A 129 4.33 -7.22 3.01
N GLU A 130 5.17 -6.22 3.17
CA GLU A 130 4.91 -4.85 2.74
C GLU A 130 4.68 -4.74 1.22
N CYS A 131 5.50 -5.44 0.41
CA CYS A 131 5.30 -5.53 -1.04
C CYS A 131 3.92 -6.11 -1.39
N ILE A 132 3.50 -7.18 -0.72
CA ILE A 132 2.18 -7.80 -0.96
C ILE A 132 1.05 -6.86 -0.52
N LEU A 133 1.20 -6.18 0.62
CA LEU A 133 0.22 -5.21 1.11
C LEU A 133 0.08 -4.01 0.16
N LEU A 134 1.19 -3.43 -0.31
CA LEU A 134 1.19 -2.33 -1.27
C LEU A 134 0.61 -2.77 -2.63
N GLY A 135 0.99 -3.95 -3.12
CA GLY A 135 0.47 -4.51 -4.37
C GLY A 135 -1.03 -4.81 -4.33
N SER A 136 -1.51 -5.40 -3.23
CA SER A 136 -2.95 -5.66 -3.03
C SER A 136 -3.74 -4.36 -2.86
N PHE A 137 -3.21 -3.37 -2.16
CA PHE A 137 -3.81 -2.04 -2.06
C PHE A 137 -3.90 -1.34 -3.42
N ALA A 138 -2.84 -1.40 -4.24
CA ALA A 138 -2.85 -0.89 -5.61
C ALA A 138 -3.91 -1.59 -6.48
N ALA A 139 -4.04 -2.92 -6.35
CA ALA A 139 -5.06 -3.70 -7.07
C ALA A 139 -6.49 -3.31 -6.66
N ILE A 140 -6.73 -3.07 -5.36
CA ILE A 140 -8.04 -2.68 -4.83
C ILE A 140 -8.40 -1.25 -5.23
N LEU A 141 -7.43 -0.32 -5.18
CA LEU A 141 -7.61 1.02 -5.72
C LEU A 141 -7.94 1.00 -7.21
N GLY A 142 -7.27 0.14 -7.99
CA GLY A 142 -7.57 -0.07 -9.40
C GLY A 142 -8.99 -0.63 -9.61
N ALA A 143 -9.41 -1.60 -8.81
CA ALA A 143 -10.73 -2.24 -8.93
C ALA A 143 -11.89 -1.30 -8.54
N HIS A 144 -11.70 -0.43 -7.56
CA HIS A 144 -12.71 0.54 -7.12
C HIS A 144 -12.62 1.91 -7.82
N ARG A 145 -11.68 2.08 -8.76
CA ARG A 145 -11.51 3.31 -9.56
C ARG A 145 -12.79 3.71 -10.28
N SER A 146 -13.54 2.74 -10.80
CA SER A 146 -14.77 2.97 -11.57
C SER A 146 -15.89 3.59 -10.72
N ASP A 147 -16.04 3.16 -9.46
CA ASP A 147 -17.02 3.70 -8.49
C ASP A 147 -16.65 5.13 -8.04
N LEU A 148 -15.35 5.45 -8.08
CA LEU A 148 -14.84 6.79 -7.78
C LEU A 148 -15.12 7.79 -8.91
N MET A 149 -15.08 7.34 -10.19
CA MET A 149 -15.34 8.17 -11.36
C MET A 149 -16.84 8.45 -11.59
N ASP A 150 -17.72 7.53 -11.24
CA ASP A 150 -19.16 7.64 -11.49
C ASP A 150 -19.85 8.77 -10.68
N LYS A 151 -19.24 9.22 -9.58
CA LYS A 151 -19.79 10.30 -8.74
C LYS A 151 -19.46 11.73 -9.21
N SER A 152 -18.80 11.88 -10.37
CA SER A 152 -18.23 13.17 -10.81
C SER A 152 -19.03 13.90 -11.90
N ASP A 153 -20.23 13.42 -12.26
CA ASP A 153 -21.13 14.14 -13.18
C ASP A 153 -22.23 14.91 -12.43
N PRO A 154 -22.06 16.20 -12.14
CA PRO A 154 -23.16 17.08 -11.72
C PRO A 154 -24.06 17.56 -12.88
N ASN A 155 -23.88 17.02 -14.11
CA ASN A 155 -24.59 17.47 -15.32
C ASN A 155 -25.40 16.39 -16.03
N THR A 156 -25.76 15.29 -15.35
CA THR A 156 -26.85 14.45 -15.84
C THR A 156 -28.15 15.00 -15.28
N PRO A 157 -28.99 15.71 -16.06
CA PRO A 157 -30.32 16.11 -15.60
C PRO A 157 -31.08 14.83 -15.21
N GLY A 158 -31.50 14.78 -13.95
CA GLY A 158 -32.23 13.67 -13.38
C GLY A 158 -33.51 13.42 -14.16
N GLU A 159 -33.51 12.32 -14.90
CA GLU A 159 -34.70 11.62 -15.36
C GLU A 159 -35.39 10.98 -14.15
N TYR A 160 -36.04 11.81 -13.33
CA TYR A 160 -37.00 11.38 -12.30
C TYR A 160 -38.41 11.75 -12.76
N ASN A 161 -38.91 11.02 -13.76
CA ASN A 161 -40.33 10.88 -14.01
C ASN A 161 -40.69 9.40 -13.91
N THR A 162 -41.05 8.94 -12.71
CA THR A 162 -41.98 7.82 -12.58
C THR A 162 -43.04 8.22 -11.55
N PRO A 163 -44.28 8.50 -11.99
CA PRO A 163 -45.39 8.77 -11.08
C PRO A 163 -45.81 7.49 -10.35
N TYR A 164 -46.16 7.66 -9.08
CA TYR A 164 -46.83 6.66 -8.25
C TYR A 164 -48.03 6.07 -8.98
N VAL A 165 -47.96 4.79 -9.35
CA VAL A 165 -49.15 4.05 -9.80
C VAL A 165 -49.87 3.56 -8.55
N GLN A 166 -50.97 4.25 -8.21
CA GLN A 166 -52.04 3.65 -7.41
C GLN A 166 -52.69 2.53 -8.23
N SER A 167 -52.80 1.33 -7.65
CA SER A 167 -53.98 0.45 -7.74
C SER A 167 -53.89 -0.60 -6.64
#